data_AF-A0A5Q4H737-F1
#
_entry.id   AF-A0A5Q4H737-F1
#
_cell.length_a   1.000
_cell.length_b   1.000
_cell.length_c   1.000
_cell.angle_alpha   90.00
_cell.angle_beta   90.00
_cell.angle_gamma   90.00
#
_symmetry.space_group_name_H-M   'P 1'
#
loop_
_entity.id
_entity.type
_entity.pdbx_description
1 polymer ?
#
loop_
_entity_poly.entity_id
_entity_poly.type
_entity_poly.pdbx_seq_one_letter_code
_entity_poly.pdbx_strand_id
1 'polypeptide(L)'
;MYNSCVDRHCPQCGGARRAKWQEKTEQLILPKVNYFQVVFTLPADLSGLILGNRAVLYNLLSQAAWQALDKTLRETGQFQPAAHLVLHTWNQRLDHHPHIHALVPGGGPSLDGKRWITSRDPTQPRRRKPFLVDNTQLSQS
;
A
#
# COMPACT_ATOMS: atom_id res chain seq x y z
N MET A 1 -29.67 1.63 -11.75
CA MET A 1 -29.07 1.19 -13.03
C MET A 1 -29.61 -0.20 -13.30
N TYR A 2 -30.50 -0.35 -14.29
CA TYR A 2 -31.38 -1.54 -14.39
C TYR A 2 -30.76 -2.73 -15.15
N ASN A 3 -29.50 -2.64 -15.61
CA ASN A 3 -28.70 -3.75 -16.15
C ASN A 3 -27.21 -3.46 -15.90
N SER A 4 -26.54 -4.23 -15.02
CA SER A 4 -25.11 -4.08 -14.75
C SER A 4 -24.35 -5.27 -15.34
N CYS A 5 -23.30 -5.02 -16.13
CA CYS A 5 -22.48 -6.08 -16.72
C CYS A 5 -21.57 -6.80 -15.69
N VAL A 6 -21.57 -6.33 -14.43
CA VAL A 6 -20.75 -6.83 -13.30
C VAL A 6 -19.23 -6.68 -13.49
N ASP A 7 -18.76 -6.44 -14.73
CA ASP A 7 -17.36 -6.19 -15.06
C ASP A 7 -16.81 -5.00 -14.26
N ARG A 8 -15.71 -5.25 -13.55
CA ARG A 8 -14.97 -4.25 -12.76
C ARG A 8 -14.28 -3.20 -13.63
N HIS A 9 -14.02 -3.51 -14.91
CA HIS A 9 -13.38 -2.61 -15.86
C HIS A 9 -14.38 -1.75 -16.63
N CYS A 10 -15.69 -2.05 -16.57
CA CYS A 10 -16.70 -1.23 -17.22
C CYS A 10 -16.80 0.14 -16.53
N PRO A 11 -16.46 1.25 -17.22
CA PRO A 11 -16.46 2.57 -16.62
C PRO A 11 -17.87 3.02 -16.19
N GLN A 12 -18.91 2.48 -16.87
CA GLN A 12 -20.32 2.79 -16.66
C GLN A 12 -20.91 1.99 -15.48
N CYS A 13 -20.78 0.66 -15.48
CA CYS A 13 -21.39 -0.20 -14.44
C CYS A 13 -20.61 -0.19 -13.11
N GLY A 14 -19.29 0.09 -13.14
CA GLY A 14 -18.45 0.18 -11.96
C GLY A 14 -18.44 1.55 -11.27
N GLY A 15 -18.93 2.61 -11.92
CA GLY A 15 -18.80 4.00 -11.47
C GLY A 15 -19.32 4.26 -10.06
N ALA A 16 -20.55 3.84 -9.75
CA ALA A 16 -21.15 4.06 -8.43
C ALA A 16 -20.40 3.31 -7.31
N ARG A 17 -19.86 2.11 -7.58
CA ARG A 17 -19.04 1.37 -6.60
C ARG A 17 -17.71 2.07 -6.34
N ARG A 18 -17.05 2.56 -7.40
CA ARG A 18 -15.82 3.36 -7.28
C ARG A 18 -16.04 4.64 -6.49
N ALA A 19 -17.09 5.39 -6.79
CA ALA A 19 -17.43 6.62 -6.07
C ALA A 19 -17.69 6.37 -4.57
N LYS A 20 -18.49 5.35 -4.24
CA LYS A 20 -18.71 4.95 -2.84
C LYS A 20 -17.43 4.50 -2.12
N TRP A 21 -16.56 3.77 -2.83
CA TRP A 21 -15.27 3.38 -2.27
C TRP A 21 -14.37 4.59 -2.03
N GLN A 22 -14.33 5.53 -2.97
CA GLN A 22 -13.57 6.77 -2.85
C GLN A 22 -14.02 7.59 -1.64
N GLU A 23 -15.33 7.84 -1.51
CA GLU A 23 -15.91 8.60 -0.37
C GLU A 23 -15.53 7.97 0.97
N LYS A 24 -15.62 6.63 1.09
CA LYS A 24 -15.21 5.92 2.31
C LYS A 24 -13.71 5.96 2.56
N THR A 25 -12.91 5.90 1.50
CA THR A 25 -11.44 5.86 1.60
C THR A 25 -10.88 7.22 1.96
N GLU A 26 -11.48 8.31 1.46
CA GLU A 26 -11.12 9.68 1.80
C GLU A 26 -11.29 9.96 3.30
N GLN A 27 -12.27 9.33 3.95
CA GLN A 27 -12.48 9.42 5.41
C GLN A 27 -11.35 8.77 6.23
N LEU A 28 -10.51 7.93 5.62
CA LEU A 28 -9.35 7.32 6.26
C LEU A 28 -8.10 8.23 6.21
N ILE A 29 -8.17 9.34 5.48
CA ILE A 29 -7.05 10.27 5.33
C ILE A 29 -7.03 11.26 6.48
N LEU A 30 -5.93 11.27 7.22
CA LEU A 30 -5.69 12.15 8.35
C LEU A 30 -5.19 13.51 7.86
N PRO A 31 -5.78 14.62 8.35
CA PRO A 31 -5.32 15.95 8.00
C PRO A 31 -3.92 16.21 8.58
N LYS A 32 -3.12 17.00 7.87
CA LYS A 32 -1.79 17.47 8.32
C LYS A 32 -0.76 16.34 8.56
N VAL A 33 -0.94 15.20 7.91
CA VAL A 33 0.03 14.08 7.87
C VAL A 33 0.60 13.96 6.46
N ASN A 34 1.92 13.76 6.36
CA ASN A 34 2.55 13.43 5.09
C ASN A 34 2.24 11.98 4.74
N TYR A 35 1.99 11.67 3.47
CA TYR A 35 1.78 10.29 3.03
C TYR A 35 2.91 9.82 2.13
N PHE A 36 3.29 8.55 2.29
CA PHE A 36 4.35 7.90 1.54
C PHE A 36 3.77 6.74 0.74
N GLN A 37 4.26 6.58 -0.49
CA GLN A 37 3.91 5.43 -1.32
C GLN A 37 5.04 4.40 -1.23
N VAL A 38 4.68 3.17 -0.87
CA VAL A 38 5.57 2.01 -0.90
C VAL A 38 5.01 1.02 -1.91
N VAL A 39 5.85 0.50 -2.79
CA VAL A 39 5.41 -0.41 -3.85
C VAL A 39 6.11 -1.75 -3.70
N PHE A 40 5.32 -2.82 -3.63
CA PHE A 40 5.81 -4.20 -3.63
C PHE A 40 5.49 -4.83 -4.97
N THR A 41 6.51 -5.28 -5.69
CA THR A 41 6.38 -5.85 -7.03
C THR A 41 6.98 -7.25 -7.05
N LEU A 42 6.22 -8.21 -7.60
CA LEU A 42 6.74 -9.56 -7.80
C LEU A 42 7.57 -9.65 -9.10
N PRO A 43 8.60 -10.51 -9.14
CA PRO A 43 9.34 -10.80 -10.36
C PRO A 43 8.43 -11.27 -11.50
N ALA A 44 8.70 -10.83 -12.72
CA ALA A 44 7.90 -11.17 -13.89
C ALA A 44 7.86 -12.68 -14.15
N ASP A 45 8.91 -13.42 -13.79
CA ASP A 45 9.01 -14.86 -13.97
C ASP A 45 7.94 -15.65 -13.19
N LEU A 46 7.37 -15.05 -12.14
CA LEU A 46 6.27 -15.65 -11.37
C LEU A 46 4.88 -15.41 -11.99
N SER A 47 4.79 -14.63 -13.07
CA SER A 47 3.53 -14.19 -13.66
C SER A 47 2.60 -15.36 -14.03
N GLY A 48 3.14 -16.42 -14.64
CA GLY A 48 2.37 -17.62 -15.00
C GLY A 48 1.80 -18.36 -13.78
N LEU A 49 2.62 -18.55 -12.74
CA LEU A 49 2.21 -19.17 -11.48
C LEU A 49 1.09 -18.37 -10.81
N ILE A 50 1.22 -17.05 -10.79
CA ILE A 50 0.23 -16.12 -10.21
C ILE A 50 -1.07 -16.13 -10.99
N LEU A 51 -1.02 -16.09 -12.31
CA LEU A 51 -2.21 -16.17 -13.16
C LEU A 51 -2.99 -17.47 -12.95
N GLY A 52 -2.31 -18.58 -12.69
CA GLY A 52 -2.92 -19.87 -12.38
C GLY A 52 -3.53 -19.95 -10.98
N ASN A 53 -3.05 -19.16 -10.02
CA ASN A 53 -3.43 -19.26 -8.60
C ASN A 53 -3.82 -17.91 -7.99
N ARG A 54 -4.52 -17.07 -8.77
CA ARG A 54 -4.75 -15.64 -8.48
C ARG A 54 -5.25 -15.36 -7.08
N ALA A 55 -6.31 -16.02 -6.63
CA ALA A 55 -6.91 -15.75 -5.33
C ALA A 55 -5.92 -15.97 -4.18
N VAL A 56 -5.23 -17.12 -4.18
CA VAL A 56 -4.26 -17.48 -3.14
C VAL A 56 -3.06 -16.56 -3.20
N LEU A 57 -2.48 -16.35 -4.39
CA LEU A 57 -1.24 -15.59 -4.52
C LEU A 57 -1.42 -14.07 -4.38
N TYR A 58 -2.57 -13.51 -4.74
CA TYR A 58 -2.89 -12.11 -4.45
C TYR A 58 -3.12 -11.86 -2.95
N ASN A 59 -3.78 -12.80 -2.26
CA ASN A 59 -3.93 -12.73 -0.80
C ASN A 59 -2.56 -12.85 -0.12
N LEU A 60 -1.73 -13.81 -0.55
CA LEU A 60 -0.39 -13.98 -0.02
C LEU A 60 0.48 -12.75 -0.26
N LEU A 61 0.47 -12.18 -1.46
CA LEU A 61 1.20 -10.94 -1.78
C LEU A 61 0.77 -9.80 -0.86
N SER A 62 -0.53 -9.63 -0.63
CA SER A 62 -1.05 -8.57 0.24
C SER A 62 -0.62 -8.76 1.70
N GLN A 63 -0.67 -10.01 2.19
CA GLN A 63 -0.22 -10.35 3.55
C GLN A 63 1.28 -10.15 3.72
N ALA A 64 2.09 -10.63 2.77
CA ALA A 64 3.53 -10.49 2.79
C ALA A 64 3.97 -9.02 2.72
N ALA A 65 3.35 -8.23 1.84
CA ALA A 65 3.58 -6.78 1.75
C ALA A 65 3.28 -6.08 3.09
N TRP A 66 2.17 -6.41 3.74
CA TRP A 66 1.84 -5.85 5.05
C TRP A 66 2.81 -6.30 6.14
N GLN A 67 3.15 -7.58 6.21
CA GLN A 67 4.08 -8.12 7.20
C GLN A 67 5.46 -7.46 7.10
N ALA A 68 6.01 -7.35 5.89
CA ALA A 68 7.29 -6.68 5.65
C ALA A 68 7.23 -5.21 6.08
N LEU A 69 6.16 -4.49 5.70
CA LEU A 69 5.99 -3.09 6.06
C LEU A 69 5.83 -2.87 7.57
N ASP A 70 4.94 -3.63 8.23
CA ASP A 70 4.66 -3.54 9.67
C ASP A 70 5.90 -3.84 10.50
N LYS A 71 6.61 -4.93 10.18
CA LYS A 71 7.88 -5.30 10.82
C LYS A 71 8.89 -4.16 10.72
N THR A 72 9.14 -3.66 9.50
CA THR A 72 10.17 -2.65 9.29
C THR A 72 9.82 -1.32 9.98
N LEU A 73 8.56 -0.90 9.97
CA LEU A 73 8.12 0.32 10.65
C LEU A 73 8.20 0.22 12.19
N ARG A 74 7.97 -0.97 12.75
CA ARG A 74 8.13 -1.22 14.19
C ARG A 74 9.60 -1.25 14.58
N GLU A 75 10.45 -1.92 13.81
CA GLU A 75 11.89 -2.01 14.07
C GLU A 75 12.61 -0.66 13.93
N THR A 76 12.20 0.16 12.96
CA THR A 76 12.70 1.54 12.81
C THR A 76 12.13 2.52 13.85
N GLY A 77 11.17 2.06 14.68
CA GLY A 77 10.89 2.62 16.00
C GLY A 77 10.04 3.89 16.03
N GLN A 78 9.15 4.12 15.06
CA GLN A 78 8.52 5.43 14.94
C GLN A 78 7.08 5.47 15.43
N PHE A 79 6.18 4.58 15.02
CA PHE A 79 4.77 4.67 15.39
C PHE A 79 4.05 3.35 15.08
N GLN A 80 2.82 3.20 15.57
CA GLN A 80 1.95 2.10 15.21
C GLN A 80 1.72 2.13 13.68
N PRO A 81 2.13 1.07 12.95
CA PRO A 81 2.00 1.04 11.51
C PRO A 81 0.53 1.05 11.07
N ALA A 82 0.27 1.73 9.97
CA ALA A 82 -0.99 1.67 9.25
C ALA A 82 -0.70 1.81 7.76
N ALA A 83 -1.49 1.17 6.90
CA ALA A 83 -1.38 1.37 5.47
C ALA A 83 -2.70 1.07 4.78
N HIS A 84 -2.97 1.78 3.69
CA HIS A 84 -3.99 1.39 2.72
C HIS A 84 -3.33 0.68 1.55
N LEU A 85 -3.55 -0.63 1.41
CA LEU A 85 -2.94 -1.45 0.35
C LEU A 85 -3.91 -1.62 -0.83
N VAL A 86 -3.41 -1.34 -2.03
CA VAL A 86 -4.16 -1.48 -3.29
C VAL A 86 -3.41 -2.42 -4.22
N LEU A 87 -4.06 -3.52 -4.59
CA LEU A 87 -3.54 -4.46 -5.58
C LEU A 87 -3.81 -3.98 -7.01
N HIS A 88 -2.74 -3.81 -7.76
CA HIS A 88 -2.74 -3.66 -9.20
C HIS A 88 -2.25 -4.95 -9.85
N THR A 89 -2.81 -5.30 -11.01
CA THR A 89 -2.55 -6.59 -11.69
C THR A 89 -2.00 -6.44 -13.10
N TRP A 90 -1.91 -5.20 -13.59
CA TRP A 90 -1.49 -4.90 -14.95
C TRP A 90 -0.50 -3.75 -14.95
N ASN A 91 0.48 -3.79 -15.86
CA ASN A 91 1.32 -2.63 -16.17
C ASN A 91 0.62 -1.73 -17.21
N GLN A 92 1.30 -0.64 -17.60
CA GLN A 92 0.78 0.29 -18.61
C GLN A 92 0.61 -0.33 -20.02
N ARG A 93 1.29 -1.44 -20.30
CA ARG A 93 1.21 -2.19 -21.55
C ARG A 93 0.16 -3.30 -21.51
N LEU A 94 -0.59 -3.43 -20.41
CA LEU A 94 -1.55 -4.50 -20.15
C LEU A 94 -0.91 -5.90 -20.07
N ASP A 95 0.37 -5.98 -19.72
CA ASP A 95 0.99 -7.24 -19.32
C ASP A 95 0.66 -7.52 -17.84
N HIS A 96 0.47 -8.80 -17.50
CA HIS A 96 0.21 -9.20 -16.12
C HIS A 96 1.41 -8.85 -15.23
N HIS A 97 1.17 -7.95 -14.29
CA HIS A 97 2.20 -7.35 -13.44
C HIS A 97 1.60 -7.08 -12.05
N PRO A 98 1.49 -8.10 -11.19
CA PRO A 98 0.90 -7.97 -9.87
C PRO A 98 1.83 -7.18 -8.94
N HIS A 99 1.32 -6.06 -8.44
CA HIS A 99 2.04 -5.19 -7.50
C HIS A 99 1.07 -4.54 -6.52
N ILE A 100 1.55 -4.26 -5.32
CA ILE A 100 0.80 -3.58 -4.25
C ILE A 100 1.31 -2.16 -4.13
N HIS A 101 0.42 -1.18 -4.22
CA HIS A 101 0.67 0.17 -3.74
C HIS A 101 0.17 0.29 -2.31
N ALA A 102 1.06 0.55 -1.37
CA ALA A 102 0.73 0.90 0.00
C ALA A 102 0.83 2.42 0.17
N LEU A 103 -0.28 3.04 0.56
CA LEU A 103 -0.32 4.43 1.02
C LEU A 103 -0.16 4.43 2.55
N VAL A 104 0.95 4.98 3.02
CA VAL A 104 1.37 4.91 4.43
C VAL A 104 1.39 6.31 5.03
N PRO A 105 0.72 6.55 6.17
CA PRO A 105 0.86 7.81 6.88
C PRO A 105 2.28 7.93 7.46
N GLY A 106 2.87 9.09 7.27
CA GLY A 106 4.18 9.50 7.76
C GLY A 106 4.19 9.86 9.23
N GLY A 107 3.41 9.16 10.03
CA GLY A 107 3.23 9.41 11.45
C GLY A 107 2.00 8.71 11.99
N GLY A 108 2.00 8.50 13.30
CA GLY A 108 0.93 7.80 14.00
C GLY A 108 1.13 7.83 15.52
N PRO A 109 0.26 7.16 16.28
CA PRO A 109 0.47 6.93 17.70
C PRO A 109 1.80 6.22 17.95
N SER A 110 2.48 6.53 19.05
CA SER A 110 3.63 5.77 19.53
C SER A 110 3.23 4.32 19.77
N LEU A 111 4.21 3.41 19.81
CA LEU A 111 3.92 1.98 20.01
C LEU A 111 3.17 1.71 21.33
N ASP A 112 3.39 2.53 22.36
CA ASP A 112 2.67 2.51 23.64
C ASP A 112 1.37 3.35 23.65
N GLY A 113 1.02 4.01 22.54
CA GLY A 113 -0.20 4.79 22.36
C GLY A 113 -0.23 6.14 23.08
N LYS A 114 0.84 6.56 23.76
CA LYS A 114 0.81 7.75 24.64
C LYS A 114 1.02 9.08 23.93
N ARG A 115 1.63 9.09 22.75
CA ARG A 115 1.96 10.34 22.03
C ARG A 115 1.91 10.15 20.53
N TRP A 116 1.77 11.25 19.80
CA TRP A 116 1.91 11.24 18.34
C TRP A 116 3.40 11.30 17.93
N ILE A 117 3.80 10.51 16.95
CA ILE A 117 5.14 10.53 16.37
C ILE A 117 5.01 10.76 14.87
N THR A 118 5.80 11.70 14.35
CA THR A 118 5.93 11.98 12.92
C THR A 118 7.21 11.33 12.40
N SER A 119 7.12 10.72 11.22
CA SER A 119 8.25 10.16 10.51
C SER A 119 9.31 11.22 10.26
N ARG A 120 10.52 10.98 10.77
CA ARG A 120 11.71 11.80 10.57
C ARG A 120 12.88 10.86 10.39
N ASP A 121 13.73 11.13 9.43
CA ASP A 121 14.97 10.37 9.28
C ASP A 121 15.95 10.76 10.40
N PRO A 122 16.33 9.85 11.30
CA PRO A 122 17.32 10.14 12.33
C PRO A 122 18.75 10.20 11.77
N THR A 123 19.01 9.63 10.58
CA THR A 123 20.35 9.38 10.05
C THR A 123 20.85 10.43 9.05
N GLN A 124 19.97 11.22 8.43
CA GLN A 124 20.39 12.26 7.49
C GLN A 124 19.72 13.61 7.78
N PRO A 125 20.24 14.39 8.74
CA PRO A 125 19.73 15.74 9.03
C PRO A 125 19.80 16.70 7.83
N ARG A 126 20.55 16.35 6.76
CA ARG A 126 20.69 17.13 5.52
C ARG A 126 19.75 16.73 4.38
N ARG A 127 18.97 15.64 4.51
CA ARG A 127 18.02 15.27 3.46
C ARG A 127 16.83 16.24 3.47
N ARG A 128 16.64 16.97 2.36
CA ARG A 128 15.56 17.98 2.22
C ARG A 128 14.14 17.38 2.20
N LYS A 129 14.00 16.08 1.92
CA LYS A 129 12.69 15.40 1.84
C LYS A 129 12.61 14.32 2.92
N PRO A 130 11.51 14.27 3.70
CA PRO A 130 11.29 13.18 4.63
C PRO A 130 11.11 11.88 3.84
N PHE A 131 11.49 10.75 4.43
CA PHE A 131 11.13 9.42 3.95
C PHE A 131 10.59 8.60 5.11
N LEU A 132 9.88 7.52 4.76
CA LEU A 132 9.23 6.64 5.70
C LEU A 132 10.20 5.59 6.26
N VAL A 133 10.83 4.83 5.36
CA VAL A 133 11.72 3.71 5.67
C VAL A 133 12.80 3.62 4.60
N ASP A 134 13.98 3.11 4.96
CA ASP A 134 15.02 2.85 3.97
C ASP A 134 14.64 1.65 3.09
N ASN A 135 14.75 1.79 1.76
CA ASN A 135 14.36 0.73 0.83
C ASN A 135 15.24 -0.52 0.96
N THR A 136 16.51 -0.35 1.35
CA THR A 136 17.45 -1.47 1.56
C THR A 136 17.05 -2.29 2.77
N GLN A 137 16.57 -1.64 3.83
CA GLN A 137 16.02 -2.33 5.00
C GLN A 137 14.74 -3.06 4.64
N LEU A 138 13.81 -2.37 3.96
CA LEU A 138 12.52 -2.95 3.58
C LEU A 138 12.67 -4.15 2.62
N SER A 139 13.70 -4.14 1.75
CA SER A 139 13.95 -5.24 0.81
C SER A 139 14.55 -6.49 1.47
N GLN A 140 14.97 -6.40 2.74
CA GLN A 140 15.55 -7.52 3.50
C GLN A 140 14.54 -8.17 4.46
N SER A 141 13.32 -7.62 4.56
CA SER A 141 12.34 -7.91 5.61
C SER A 141 11.56 -9.20 5.43
#